data_AF-A0AAQ3UHM3-F1
#
_entry.id   AF-A0AAQ3UHM3-F1
#
_cell.length_a   1.000
_cell.length_b   1.000
_cell.length_c   1.000
_cell.angle_alpha   90.00
_cell.angle_beta   90.00
_cell.angle_gamma   90.00
#
_symmetry.space_group_name_H-M   'P 1'
#
loop_
_entity.id
_entity.type
_entity.pdbx_description
1 polymer ?
#
loop_
_entity_poly.entity_id
_entity_poly.type
_entity_poly.pdbx_seq_one_letter_code
_entity_poly.pdbx_strand_id
1 'polypeptide(L)'
;MVVRNKARLVAQGFSQKEGIDYEETFAPVARLEAIRILLAFAASKGFKLQQMDVKSAFLNGFIEEEVYVRQPPGFESARFPDRVYKLSKALYGLKQAPRAWYARLKSFLLKSGFVMGSVDKTLFSLSRGGDTLIIQIYVDDIIFGGSSHALVSSFAEKMSREFEMSLVGELQFFLGLQIKHGPEGTFVHQAKYTRDILKKFEMGDSKPMTTPMSTNTALDADEDGEAVDHKEFRGMIGSLLYLTATRPDIQFAVCLCARYQASPRTSHRQAVKCIFRYLKFTPELGLWYSLGSSLSLRGFSDADHAGCRIDRKSTSGTCQLLGTSLVSWSSHKQASVSLSTTEAEYIAAASCCSQLLWMKATLSDFGLRFGKIPLLVDSTSAISVAKNPVLHSKTKHIDVRFHFLRDHYEKGDIDLVHVASENQLADIFTKPLEFGTFVHLRGELGVLQDEGVDNALIKGEIESQWTGLIALLV
;
A
#
# COMPACT_ATOMS: atom_id res chain seq x y z
N MET A 1 -28.23 -22.08 -4.60
CA MET A 1 -27.73 -23.47 -4.76
C MET A 1 -26.33 -23.53 -4.18
N VAL A 2 -26.09 -24.36 -3.17
CA VAL A 2 -24.75 -24.52 -2.60
C VAL A 2 -23.91 -25.33 -3.58
N VAL A 3 -22.85 -24.74 -4.12
CA VAL A 3 -22.03 -25.35 -5.20
C VAL A 3 -21.01 -26.36 -4.63
N ARG A 4 -20.56 -26.19 -3.39
CA ARG A 4 -19.64 -27.12 -2.70
C ARG A 4 -19.65 -26.91 -1.18
N ASN A 5 -19.75 -27.98 -0.40
CA ASN A 5 -19.51 -27.93 1.04
C ASN A 5 -18.01 -28.06 1.32
N LYS A 6 -17.45 -27.17 2.16
CA LYS A 6 -16.04 -27.17 2.57
C LYS A 6 -15.96 -27.31 4.08
N ALA A 7 -15.27 -28.33 4.56
CA ALA A 7 -14.89 -28.49 5.96
C ALA A 7 -13.37 -28.39 6.07
N ARG A 8 -12.87 -27.83 7.18
CA ARG A 8 -11.43 -27.75 7.49
C ARG A 8 -11.22 -28.23 8.92
N LEU A 9 -10.23 -29.09 9.12
CA LEU A 9 -9.69 -29.34 10.44
C LEU A 9 -8.78 -28.18 10.81
N VAL A 10 -9.05 -27.53 11.95
CA VAL A 10 -8.31 -26.38 12.44
C VAL A 10 -7.78 -26.71 13.83
N ALA A 11 -6.47 -26.65 13.99
CA ALA A 11 -5.80 -26.77 15.27
C ALA A 11 -6.15 -25.56 16.16
N GLN A 12 -6.29 -25.81 17.46
CA GLN A 12 -6.61 -24.77 18.44
C GLN A 12 -5.35 -24.00 18.83
N GLY A 13 -4.73 -23.24 17.92
CA GLY A 13 -3.45 -22.56 18.19
C GLY A 13 -3.46 -21.60 19.38
N PHE A 14 -4.64 -21.16 19.84
CA PHE A 14 -4.76 -20.41 21.09
C PHE A 14 -4.33 -21.21 22.34
N SER A 15 -4.30 -22.55 22.27
CA SER A 15 -3.80 -23.41 23.35
C SER A 15 -2.29 -23.66 23.26
N GLN A 16 -1.61 -23.26 22.17
CA GLN A 16 -0.17 -23.41 22.03
C GLN A 16 0.61 -22.44 22.92
N LYS A 17 1.65 -22.96 23.58
CA LYS A 17 2.58 -22.24 24.45
C LYS A 17 3.91 -22.01 23.74
N GLU A 18 4.36 -20.76 23.74
CA GLU A 18 5.68 -20.37 23.23
C GLU A 18 6.80 -21.05 24.04
N GLY A 19 7.86 -21.48 23.35
CA GLY A 19 8.98 -22.24 23.93
C GLY A 19 8.67 -23.71 24.24
N ILE A 20 7.44 -24.17 23.94
CA ILE A 20 7.04 -25.58 24.03
C ILE A 20 6.52 -26.06 22.68
N ASP A 21 5.46 -25.44 22.17
CA ASP A 21 4.76 -25.89 20.95
C ASP A 21 5.23 -25.16 19.68
N TYR A 22 5.95 -24.05 19.85
CA TYR A 22 6.57 -23.26 18.79
C TYR A 22 7.63 -22.33 19.40
N GLU A 23 8.62 -21.96 18.59
CA GLU A 23 9.61 -20.94 18.93
C GLU A 23 9.38 -19.66 18.09
N GLU A 24 9.29 -19.79 16.77
CA GLU A 24 9.13 -18.64 15.86
C GLU A 24 7.86 -18.75 15.01
N THR A 25 7.13 -17.62 14.88
CA THR A 25 5.87 -17.56 14.12
C THR A 25 5.94 -16.60 12.92
N PHE A 26 7.01 -15.82 12.82
CA PHE A 26 7.11 -14.76 11.82
C PHE A 26 7.16 -15.33 10.40
N ALA A 27 6.25 -14.84 9.55
CA ALA A 27 6.24 -15.03 8.11
C ALA A 27 6.15 -13.65 7.43
N PRO A 28 6.96 -13.37 6.40
CA PRO A 28 6.90 -12.10 5.72
C PRO A 28 5.62 -11.98 4.89
N VAL A 29 5.08 -10.76 4.81
CA VAL A 29 3.89 -10.43 4.03
C VAL A 29 4.20 -9.23 3.15
N ALA A 30 3.83 -9.31 1.87
CA ALA A 30 4.07 -8.22 0.93
C ALA A 30 3.33 -6.95 1.37
N ARG A 31 4.02 -5.82 1.28
CA ARG A 31 3.40 -4.51 1.48
C ARG A 31 2.49 -4.18 0.29
N LEU A 32 1.40 -3.46 0.53
CA LEU A 32 0.52 -3.03 -0.56
C LEU A 32 1.27 -2.11 -1.55
N GLU A 33 2.25 -1.34 -1.07
CA GLU A 33 3.18 -0.56 -1.90
C GLU A 33 3.98 -1.45 -2.85
N ALA A 34 4.45 -2.62 -2.40
CA ALA A 34 5.19 -3.57 -3.24
C ALA A 34 4.28 -4.14 -4.34
N ILE A 35 3.01 -4.43 -4.03
CA ILE A 35 2.00 -4.84 -5.02
C ILE A 35 1.79 -3.73 -6.06
N ARG A 36 1.63 -2.47 -5.63
CA ARG A 36 1.47 -1.32 -6.55
C ARG A 36 2.71 -1.09 -7.40
N ILE A 37 3.92 -1.25 -6.85
CA ILE A 37 5.18 -1.21 -7.60
C ILE A 37 5.20 -2.31 -8.67
N LEU A 38 4.85 -3.54 -8.32
CA LEU A 38 4.78 -4.64 -9.29
C LEU A 38 3.79 -4.34 -10.42
N LEU A 39 2.60 -3.83 -10.09
CA LEU A 39 1.58 -3.46 -11.06
C LEU A 39 2.06 -2.35 -12.01
N ALA A 40 2.64 -1.28 -11.46
CA ALA A 40 3.19 -0.17 -12.25
C ALA A 40 4.36 -0.61 -13.14
N PHE A 41 5.26 -1.44 -12.58
CA PHE A 41 6.38 -2.01 -13.33
C PHE A 41 5.89 -2.90 -14.47
N ALA A 42 4.93 -3.79 -14.19
CA ALA A 42 4.37 -4.69 -15.18
C ALA A 42 3.65 -3.93 -16.29
N ALA A 43 2.86 -2.90 -15.95
CA ALA A 43 2.20 -2.04 -16.93
C ALA A 43 3.23 -1.38 -17.87
N SER A 44 4.25 -0.71 -17.33
CA SER A 44 5.31 -0.05 -18.12
C SER A 44 6.14 -1.03 -18.97
N LYS A 45 6.35 -2.26 -18.50
CA LYS A 45 7.07 -3.31 -19.25
C LYS A 45 6.19 -4.14 -20.18
N GLY A 46 4.88 -3.92 -20.20
CA GLY A 46 3.92 -4.75 -20.94
C GLY A 46 3.84 -6.21 -20.44
N PHE A 47 4.19 -6.47 -19.17
CA PHE A 47 4.13 -7.81 -18.60
C PHE A 47 2.68 -8.18 -18.27
N LYS A 48 2.26 -9.35 -18.73
CA LYS A 48 0.98 -9.93 -18.31
C LYS A 48 1.13 -10.63 -16.98
N LEU A 49 0.63 -10.02 -15.91
CA LEU A 49 0.63 -10.63 -14.59
C LEU A 49 -0.41 -11.76 -14.53
N GLN A 50 0.01 -12.89 -13.99
CA GLN A 50 -0.79 -14.07 -13.72
C GLN A 50 -0.89 -14.27 -12.21
N GLN A 51 -1.96 -14.94 -11.78
CA GLN A 51 -2.16 -15.34 -10.39
C GLN A 51 -2.28 -16.85 -10.27
N MET A 52 -1.64 -17.39 -9.24
CA MET A 52 -1.85 -18.76 -8.76
C MET A 52 -2.30 -18.75 -7.31
N ASP A 53 -3.26 -19.61 -7.00
CA ASP A 53 -3.74 -19.88 -5.65
C ASP A 53 -3.23 -21.26 -5.20
N VAL A 54 -2.65 -21.31 -4.00
CA VAL A 54 -2.18 -22.56 -3.41
C VAL A 54 -3.34 -23.17 -2.63
N LYS A 55 -3.79 -24.36 -3.04
CA LYS A 55 -4.80 -25.06 -2.26
C LYS A 55 -4.20 -25.53 -0.95
N SER A 56 -4.89 -25.19 0.13
CA SER A 56 -4.53 -25.64 1.47
C SER A 56 -3.07 -25.33 1.82
N ALA A 57 -2.58 -24.14 1.46
CA ALA A 57 -1.16 -23.75 1.48
C ALA A 57 -0.39 -24.20 2.73
N PHE A 58 -0.96 -23.96 3.91
CA PHE A 58 -0.34 -24.35 5.18
C PHE A 58 -0.09 -25.86 5.32
N LEU A 59 -0.93 -26.69 4.70
CA LEU A 59 -0.74 -28.15 4.70
C LEU A 59 0.47 -28.61 3.89
N ASN A 60 1.10 -27.72 3.13
CA ASN A 60 2.35 -28.01 2.40
C ASN A 60 3.60 -27.67 3.23
N GLY A 61 3.46 -26.90 4.31
CA GLY A 61 4.57 -26.56 5.21
C GLY A 61 4.93 -27.72 6.13
N PHE A 62 6.22 -28.05 6.22
CA PHE A 62 6.70 -28.97 7.25
C PHE A 62 6.88 -28.22 8.57
N ILE A 63 6.50 -28.85 9.68
CA ILE A 63 6.79 -28.32 11.01
C ILE A 63 8.03 -29.01 11.55
N GLU A 64 8.91 -28.24 12.16
CA GLU A 64 10.12 -28.76 12.81
C GLU A 64 9.82 -29.14 14.27
N GLU A 65 8.85 -28.47 14.88
CA GLU A 65 8.45 -28.71 16.25
C GLU A 65 7.61 -29.98 16.40
N GLU A 66 7.73 -30.62 17.57
CA GLU A 66 6.95 -31.80 17.90
C GLU A 66 5.55 -31.41 18.40
N VAL A 67 4.61 -31.25 17.47
CA VAL A 67 3.22 -30.87 17.78
C VAL A 67 2.30 -32.08 17.72
N TYR A 68 1.47 -32.22 18.76
CA TYR A 68 0.42 -33.23 18.84
C TYR A 68 -0.97 -32.59 18.84
N VAL A 69 -1.92 -33.24 18.18
CA VAL A 69 -3.35 -32.85 18.20
C VAL A 69 -4.23 -34.01 18.64
N ARG A 70 -5.35 -33.70 19.28
CA ARG A 70 -6.38 -34.69 19.58
C ARG A 70 -6.91 -35.31 18.29
N GLN A 71 -7.43 -36.54 18.41
CA GLN A 71 -8.12 -37.19 17.30
C GLN A 71 -9.30 -36.31 16.86
N PRO A 72 -9.49 -36.06 15.55
CA PRO A 72 -10.60 -35.25 15.07
C PRO A 72 -11.93 -35.88 15.48
N PRO A 73 -12.93 -35.06 15.87
CA PRO A 73 -14.25 -35.55 16.20
C PRO A 73 -14.84 -36.43 15.09
N GLY A 74 -15.28 -37.64 15.43
CA GLY A 74 -15.83 -38.63 14.51
C GLY A 74 -14.81 -39.52 13.81
N PHE A 75 -13.52 -39.33 14.06
CA PHE A 75 -12.41 -40.14 13.52
C PHE A 75 -11.59 -40.81 14.63
N GLU A 76 -12.11 -40.86 15.85
CA GLU A 76 -11.45 -41.48 16.99
C GLU A 76 -11.29 -42.99 16.78
N SER A 77 -10.09 -43.50 17.06
CA SER A 77 -9.80 -44.93 16.99
C SER A 77 -10.45 -45.65 18.16
N ALA A 78 -11.39 -46.55 17.87
CA ALA A 78 -11.97 -47.44 18.89
C ALA A 78 -10.91 -48.32 19.58
N ARG A 79 -9.81 -48.65 18.88
CA ARG A 79 -8.70 -49.45 19.43
C ARG A 79 -7.75 -48.62 20.29
N PHE A 80 -7.63 -47.32 20.01
CA PHE A 80 -6.68 -46.43 20.68
C PHE A 80 -7.35 -45.08 21.02
N PRO A 81 -8.34 -45.06 21.92
CA PRO A 81 -9.13 -43.86 22.21
C PRO A 81 -8.28 -42.74 22.83
N ASP A 82 -7.28 -43.09 23.65
CA ASP A 82 -6.47 -42.12 24.39
C ASP A 82 -5.22 -41.63 23.63
N ARG A 83 -5.06 -42.02 22.35
CA ARG A 83 -3.93 -41.56 21.55
C ARG A 83 -4.18 -40.19 20.92
N VAL A 84 -3.09 -39.55 20.55
CA VAL A 84 -3.05 -38.26 19.83
C VAL A 84 -2.32 -38.45 18.50
N TYR A 85 -2.57 -37.56 17.54
CA TYR A 85 -1.85 -37.52 16.28
C TYR A 85 -0.63 -36.60 16.40
N LYS A 86 0.55 -37.11 16.03
CA LYS A 86 1.72 -36.28 15.79
C LYS A 86 1.60 -35.64 14.41
N LEU A 87 1.78 -34.33 14.31
CA LEU A 87 1.75 -33.62 13.05
C LEU A 87 3.11 -33.72 12.34
N SER A 88 3.08 -34.02 11.05
CA SER A 88 4.27 -33.98 10.18
C SER A 88 4.30 -32.74 9.29
N LYS A 89 3.15 -32.09 9.11
CA LYS A 89 2.97 -30.87 8.34
C LYS A 89 2.08 -29.91 9.13
N ALA A 90 2.18 -28.63 8.82
CA ALA A 90 1.38 -27.61 9.48
C ALA A 90 -0.11 -27.81 9.20
N LEU A 91 -0.93 -27.56 10.21
CA LEU A 91 -2.38 -27.48 10.11
C LEU A 91 -2.83 -26.02 10.20
N TYR A 92 -3.99 -25.72 9.62
CA TYR A 92 -4.66 -24.45 9.86
C TYR A 92 -4.86 -24.22 11.36
N GLY A 93 -4.65 -22.99 11.81
CA GLY A 93 -4.82 -22.61 13.21
C GLY A 93 -3.56 -22.78 14.06
N LEU A 94 -2.52 -23.49 13.60
CA LEU A 94 -1.21 -23.45 14.26
C LEU A 94 -0.58 -22.06 14.09
N LYS A 95 0.06 -21.56 15.14
CA LYS A 95 0.72 -20.24 15.13
C LYS A 95 1.89 -20.17 14.14
N GLN A 96 2.63 -21.25 13.94
CA GLN A 96 3.77 -21.33 13.03
C GLN A 96 3.42 -21.74 11.59
N ALA A 97 2.14 -22.03 11.29
CA ALA A 97 1.74 -22.55 9.98
C ALA A 97 2.10 -21.64 8.78
N PRO A 98 1.89 -20.31 8.84
CA PRO A 98 2.28 -19.41 7.75
C PRO A 98 3.79 -19.41 7.51
N ARG A 99 4.60 -19.49 8.58
CA ARG A 99 6.05 -19.56 8.51
C ARG A 99 6.52 -20.85 7.84
N ALA A 100 5.98 -21.99 8.26
CA ALA A 100 6.30 -23.30 7.70
C ALA A 100 6.01 -23.35 6.19
N TRP A 101 4.86 -22.80 5.77
CA TRP A 101 4.51 -22.68 4.36
C TRP A 101 5.51 -21.81 3.59
N TYR A 102 5.75 -20.59 4.07
CA TYR A 102 6.67 -19.67 3.40
C TYR A 102 8.09 -20.24 3.31
N ALA A 103 8.59 -20.89 4.36
CA ALA A 103 9.92 -21.52 4.37
C ALA A 103 10.04 -22.63 3.31
N ARG A 104 8.99 -23.45 3.14
CA ARG A 104 8.93 -24.49 2.11
C ARG A 104 8.93 -23.91 0.70
N LEU A 105 8.11 -22.88 0.47
CA LEU A 105 8.02 -22.21 -0.83
C LEU A 105 9.33 -21.49 -1.18
N LYS A 106 9.89 -20.71 -0.24
CA LYS A 106 11.19 -20.05 -0.40
C LYS A 106 12.27 -21.05 -0.78
N SER A 107 12.38 -22.17 -0.06
CA SER A 107 13.39 -23.19 -0.33
C SER A 107 13.25 -23.78 -1.74
N PHE A 108 12.01 -23.99 -2.21
CA PHE A 108 11.75 -24.46 -3.57
C PHE A 108 12.16 -23.42 -4.63
N LEU A 109 11.81 -22.15 -4.44
CA LEU A 109 12.14 -21.08 -5.38
C LEU A 109 13.66 -20.88 -5.49
N LEU A 110 14.37 -20.85 -4.35
CA LEU A 110 15.83 -20.74 -4.34
C LEU A 110 16.51 -21.91 -5.07
N LYS A 111 16.06 -23.15 -4.82
CA LYS A 111 16.54 -24.34 -5.55
C LYS A 111 16.23 -24.30 -7.04
N SER A 112 15.16 -23.59 -7.42
CA SER A 112 14.76 -23.39 -8.81
C SER A 112 15.50 -22.25 -9.52
N GLY A 113 16.48 -21.63 -8.85
CA GLY A 113 17.35 -20.58 -9.40
C GLY A 113 16.84 -19.16 -9.21
N PHE A 114 15.77 -18.95 -8.43
CA PHE A 114 15.30 -17.60 -8.12
C PHE A 114 16.20 -16.91 -7.11
N VAL A 115 16.31 -15.59 -7.24
CA VAL A 115 16.94 -14.69 -6.27
C VAL A 115 15.83 -14.03 -5.46
N MET A 116 15.96 -14.08 -4.13
CA MET A 116 15.04 -13.42 -3.22
C MET A 116 15.41 -11.94 -3.07
N GLY A 117 14.41 -11.07 -2.95
CA GLY A 117 14.59 -9.63 -2.75
C GLY A 117 15.47 -9.29 -1.55
N SER A 118 16.27 -8.25 -1.72
CA SER A 118 17.20 -7.75 -0.70
C SER A 118 16.44 -7.13 0.48
N VAL A 119 15.36 -6.41 0.21
CA VAL A 119 14.51 -5.77 1.21
C VAL A 119 13.18 -6.50 1.36
N ASP A 120 12.43 -6.67 0.27
CA ASP A 120 11.17 -7.41 0.30
C ASP A 120 11.43 -8.92 0.17
N LYS A 121 11.29 -9.64 1.29
CA LYS A 121 11.47 -11.10 1.34
C LYS A 121 10.35 -11.87 0.65
N THR A 122 9.28 -11.21 0.23
CA THR A 122 8.20 -11.83 -0.54
C THR A 122 8.34 -11.67 -2.05
N LEU A 123 9.34 -10.89 -2.50
CA LEU A 123 9.70 -10.71 -3.90
C LEU A 123 10.78 -11.72 -4.32
N PHE A 124 10.61 -12.33 -5.48
CA PHE A 124 11.60 -13.21 -6.10
C PHE A 124 11.73 -12.86 -7.58
N SER A 125 12.95 -12.94 -8.10
CA SER A 125 13.23 -12.71 -9.51
C SER A 125 14.09 -13.84 -10.09
N LEU A 126 13.90 -14.11 -11.38
CA LEU A 126 14.70 -15.05 -12.16
C LEU A 126 15.09 -14.35 -13.46
N SER A 127 16.38 -14.34 -13.75
CA SER A 127 16.91 -13.89 -15.03
C SER A 127 17.50 -15.07 -15.79
N ARG A 128 17.07 -15.27 -17.05
CA ARG A 128 17.55 -16.36 -17.90
C ARG A 128 17.64 -15.89 -19.34
N GLY A 129 18.87 -15.82 -19.88
CA GLY A 129 19.07 -15.47 -21.29
C GLY A 129 18.58 -14.06 -21.65
N GLY A 130 18.64 -13.11 -20.70
CA GLY A 130 18.13 -11.74 -20.88
C GLY A 130 16.65 -11.58 -20.53
N ASP A 131 15.88 -12.67 -20.49
CA ASP A 131 14.51 -12.62 -20.00
C ASP A 131 14.45 -12.53 -18.47
N THR A 132 13.40 -11.89 -17.97
CA THR A 132 13.15 -11.71 -16.54
C THR A 132 11.76 -12.21 -16.17
N LEU A 133 11.67 -12.94 -15.06
CA LEU A 133 10.42 -13.33 -14.41
C LEU A 133 10.44 -12.77 -12.98
N ILE A 134 9.35 -12.13 -12.58
CA ILE A 134 9.17 -11.55 -11.25
C ILE A 134 7.99 -12.24 -10.58
N ILE A 135 8.14 -12.55 -9.30
CA ILE A 135 7.13 -13.19 -8.46
C ILE A 135 6.99 -12.39 -7.18
N GLN A 136 5.75 -12.14 -6.77
CA GLN A 136 5.40 -11.56 -5.49
C GLN A 136 4.45 -12.50 -4.75
N ILE A 137 4.83 -12.86 -3.53
CA ILE A 137 4.07 -13.78 -2.68
C ILE A 137 3.27 -12.98 -1.66
N TYR A 138 1.98 -13.28 -1.52
CA TYR A 138 1.16 -12.81 -0.43
C TYR A 138 0.46 -14.00 0.23
N VAL A 139 1.08 -14.53 1.29
CA VAL A 139 0.56 -15.68 2.05
C VAL A 139 0.31 -16.88 1.12
N ASP A 140 -0.94 -17.13 0.73
CA ASP A 140 -1.37 -18.27 -0.09
C ASP A 140 -1.50 -17.90 -1.58
N ASP A 141 -1.53 -16.61 -1.90
CA ASP A 141 -1.63 -16.10 -3.27
C ASP A 141 -0.23 -15.75 -3.83
N ILE A 142 -0.03 -16.04 -5.12
CA ILE A 142 1.20 -15.72 -5.84
C ILE A 142 0.86 -14.95 -7.11
N ILE A 143 1.37 -13.73 -7.24
CA ILE A 143 1.36 -12.97 -8.49
C ILE A 143 2.71 -13.14 -9.17
N PHE A 144 2.72 -13.33 -10.48
CA PHE A 144 3.96 -13.41 -11.25
C PHE A 144 3.77 -12.92 -12.67
N GLY A 145 4.85 -12.48 -13.29
CA GLY A 145 4.86 -12.10 -14.71
C GLY A 145 6.28 -11.82 -15.17
N GLY A 146 6.49 -11.78 -16.48
CA GLY A 146 7.82 -11.66 -17.03
C GLY A 146 7.82 -11.25 -18.50
N SER A 147 9.03 -11.06 -19.03
CA SER A 147 9.25 -10.65 -20.42
C SER A 147 8.91 -11.74 -21.44
N SER A 148 8.91 -13.00 -21.02
CA SER A 148 8.73 -14.15 -21.90
C SER A 148 7.60 -15.05 -21.42
N HIS A 149 6.64 -15.27 -22.31
CA HIS A 149 5.53 -16.19 -22.08
C HIS A 149 6.04 -17.61 -21.74
N ALA A 150 7.11 -18.07 -22.39
CA ALA A 150 7.68 -19.39 -22.14
C ALA A 150 8.20 -19.53 -20.69
N LEU A 151 8.82 -18.48 -20.14
CA LEU A 151 9.26 -18.47 -18.74
C LEU A 151 8.09 -18.45 -17.75
N VAL A 152 7.06 -17.65 -18.04
CA VAL A 152 5.83 -17.58 -17.24
C VAL A 152 5.12 -18.94 -17.21
N SER A 153 4.93 -19.58 -18.36
CA SER A 153 4.31 -20.92 -18.46
C SER A 153 5.16 -21.99 -17.78
N SER A 154 6.48 -21.99 -17.99
CA SER A 154 7.39 -22.94 -17.35
C SER A 154 7.35 -22.83 -15.82
N PHE A 155 7.27 -21.61 -15.28
CA PHE A 155 7.10 -21.39 -13.86
C PHE A 155 5.77 -21.94 -13.34
N ALA A 156 4.65 -21.60 -13.99
CA ALA A 156 3.33 -22.10 -13.60
C ALA A 156 3.25 -23.63 -13.60
N GLU A 157 3.85 -24.29 -14.59
CA GLU A 157 3.94 -25.75 -14.66
C GLU A 157 4.78 -26.34 -13.51
N LYS A 158 5.96 -25.78 -13.23
CA LYS A 158 6.81 -26.24 -12.12
C LYS A 158 6.10 -26.12 -10.77
N MET A 159 5.46 -24.98 -10.54
CA MET A 159 4.70 -24.73 -9.32
C MET A 159 3.53 -25.71 -9.18
N SER A 160 2.80 -25.98 -10.26
CA SER A 160 1.66 -26.92 -10.25
C SER A 160 2.07 -28.38 -10.11
N ARG A 161 3.32 -28.74 -10.50
CA ARG A 161 3.88 -30.08 -10.30
C ARG A 161 4.35 -30.29 -8.86
N GLU A 162 4.91 -29.26 -8.24
CA GLU A 162 5.45 -29.33 -6.87
C GLU A 162 4.34 -29.19 -5.81
N PHE A 163 3.41 -28.28 -6.03
CA PHE A 163 2.35 -27.93 -5.08
C PHE A 163 0.98 -28.12 -5.72
N GLU A 164 -0.01 -28.49 -4.90
CA GLU A 164 -1.39 -28.52 -5.38
C GLU A 164 -1.90 -27.09 -5.58
N MET A 165 -1.75 -26.56 -6.79
CA MET A 165 -2.11 -25.19 -7.13
C MET A 165 -3.21 -25.14 -8.19
N SER A 166 -3.95 -24.03 -8.20
CA SER A 166 -4.80 -23.65 -9.32
C SER A 166 -4.26 -22.38 -9.96
N LEU A 167 -4.01 -22.45 -11.27
CA LEU A 167 -3.83 -21.25 -12.08
C LEU A 167 -5.17 -20.52 -12.16
N VAL A 168 -5.22 -19.32 -11.62
CA VAL A 168 -6.41 -18.46 -11.70
C VAL A 168 -6.49 -17.79 -13.07
N GLY A 169 -5.33 -17.50 -13.67
CA GLY A 169 -5.18 -16.87 -14.97
C GLY A 169 -4.63 -15.45 -14.85
N GLU A 170 -4.97 -14.59 -15.80
CA GLU A 170 -4.58 -13.19 -15.78
C GLU A 170 -5.12 -12.48 -14.54
N LEU A 171 -4.28 -11.63 -13.94
CA LEU A 171 -4.56 -10.95 -12.68
C LEU A 171 -5.74 -9.98 -12.83
N GLN A 172 -6.92 -10.38 -12.35
CA GLN A 172 -8.14 -9.54 -12.38
C GLN A 172 -8.56 -9.05 -10.99
N PHE A 173 -8.23 -9.79 -9.94
CA PHE A 173 -8.59 -9.47 -8.56
C PHE A 173 -7.47 -9.88 -7.61
N PHE A 174 -7.05 -8.99 -6.72
CA PHE A 174 -6.03 -9.31 -5.71
C PHE A 174 -6.18 -8.45 -4.47
N LEU A 175 -6.29 -9.06 -3.28
CA LEU A 175 -6.46 -8.35 -2.00
C LEU A 175 -7.61 -7.32 -2.00
N GLY A 176 -8.70 -7.66 -2.71
CA GLY A 176 -9.86 -6.78 -2.89
C GLY A 176 -9.66 -5.63 -3.87
N LEU A 177 -8.48 -5.52 -4.51
CA LEU A 177 -8.26 -4.69 -5.69
C LEU A 177 -8.88 -5.38 -6.90
N GLN A 178 -9.49 -4.60 -7.79
CA GLN A 178 -9.95 -5.01 -9.11
C GLN A 178 -8.97 -4.45 -10.13
N ILE A 179 -8.48 -5.30 -11.03
CA ILE A 179 -7.50 -4.95 -12.04
C ILE A 179 -8.13 -5.15 -13.41
N LYS A 180 -8.13 -4.10 -14.22
CA LYS A 180 -8.52 -4.16 -15.63
C LYS A 180 -7.30 -3.85 -16.48
N HIS A 181 -7.03 -4.71 -17.45
CA HIS A 181 -5.96 -4.51 -18.42
C HIS A 181 -6.54 -3.95 -19.70
N GLY A 182 -5.91 -2.90 -20.23
CA GLY A 182 -6.24 -2.29 -21.50
C GLY A 182 -4.99 -2.16 -22.38
N PRO A 183 -5.15 -1.79 -23.66
CA PRO A 183 -4.03 -1.59 -24.57
C PRO A 183 -3.11 -0.44 -24.11
N GLU A 184 -3.65 0.57 -23.43
CA GLU A 184 -2.93 1.76 -23.00
C GLU A 184 -2.34 1.65 -21.57
N GLY A 185 -2.67 0.59 -20.83
CA GLY A 185 -2.24 0.44 -19.44
C GLY A 185 -3.14 -0.43 -18.58
N THR A 186 -2.96 -0.32 -17.27
CA THR A 186 -3.67 -1.09 -16.25
C THR A 186 -4.44 -0.15 -15.32
N PHE A 187 -5.73 -0.41 -15.14
CA PHE A 187 -6.59 0.31 -14.22
C PHE A 187 -6.85 -0.51 -12.95
N VAL A 188 -6.55 0.07 -11.78
CA VAL A 188 -6.64 -0.58 -10.48
C VAL A 188 -7.67 0.15 -9.61
N HIS A 189 -8.76 -0.52 -9.26
CA HIS A 189 -9.89 0.13 -8.59
C HIS A 189 -10.59 -0.78 -7.58
N GLN A 190 -11.50 -0.22 -6.79
CA GLN A 190 -12.30 -0.94 -5.79
C GLN A 190 -13.80 -0.63 -5.92
N ALA A 191 -14.29 -0.37 -7.14
CA ALA A 191 -15.65 0.15 -7.37
C ALA A 191 -16.77 -0.75 -6.80
N LYS A 192 -16.60 -2.07 -6.85
CA LYS A 192 -17.53 -3.01 -6.21
C LYS A 192 -17.57 -2.78 -4.69
N TYR A 193 -16.40 -2.70 -4.05
CA TYR A 193 -16.29 -2.44 -2.62
C TYR A 193 -16.85 -1.07 -2.26
N THR A 194 -16.61 -0.03 -3.07
CA THR A 194 -17.20 1.31 -2.90
C THR A 194 -18.73 1.24 -2.85
N ARG A 195 -19.36 0.50 -3.79
CA ARG A 195 -20.82 0.29 -3.78
C ARG A 195 -21.29 -0.50 -2.56
N ASP A 196 -20.55 -1.54 -2.18
CA ASP A 196 -20.89 -2.38 -1.02
C ASP A 196 -20.88 -1.57 0.27
N ILE A 197 -19.88 -0.69 0.49
CA ILE A 197 -19.84 0.16 1.69
C ILE A 197 -20.89 1.28 1.65
N LEU A 198 -21.21 1.84 0.48
CA LEU A 198 -22.31 2.81 0.33
C LEU A 198 -23.65 2.18 0.71
N LYS A 199 -23.89 0.92 0.31
CA LYS A 199 -25.08 0.16 0.71
C LYS A 199 -25.08 -0.17 2.19
N LYS A 200 -23.95 -0.66 2.72
CA LYS A 200 -23.78 -1.05 4.13
C LYS A 200 -24.12 0.08 5.10
N PHE A 201 -23.77 1.33 4.76
CA PHE A 201 -24.00 2.50 5.60
C PHE A 201 -25.15 3.38 5.12
N GLU A 202 -26.05 2.84 4.27
CA GLU A 202 -27.29 3.52 3.83
C GLU A 202 -27.04 4.88 3.13
N MET A 203 -25.92 5.00 2.43
CA MET A 203 -25.51 6.23 1.73
C MET A 203 -26.01 6.29 0.27
N GLY A 204 -26.80 5.30 -0.16
CA GLY A 204 -27.32 5.15 -1.53
C GLY A 204 -28.15 6.34 -2.01
N ASP A 205 -28.96 6.95 -1.14
CA ASP A 205 -29.85 8.08 -1.47
C ASP A 205 -29.28 9.44 -1.04
N SER A 206 -28.07 9.46 -0.49
CA SER A 206 -27.44 10.71 -0.03
C SER A 206 -27.19 11.71 -1.17
N LYS A 207 -27.26 13.01 -0.91
CA LYS A 207 -26.90 14.02 -1.94
C LYS A 207 -25.41 13.88 -2.29
N PRO A 208 -24.99 13.84 -3.56
CA PRO A 208 -23.56 13.74 -3.89
C PRO A 208 -22.76 14.97 -3.38
N MET A 209 -21.46 14.80 -3.22
CA MET A 209 -20.49 15.87 -2.94
C MET A 209 -19.32 15.76 -3.92
N THR A 210 -18.72 16.87 -4.31
CA THR A 210 -17.64 16.90 -5.30
C THR A 210 -16.24 16.82 -4.69
N THR A 211 -16.13 17.04 -3.38
CA THR A 211 -14.90 16.85 -2.58
C THR A 211 -15.21 16.01 -1.33
N PRO A 212 -14.23 15.26 -0.79
CA PRO A 212 -14.43 14.43 0.41
C PRO A 212 -14.58 15.26 1.69
N MET A 213 -14.10 16.50 1.68
CA MET A 213 -14.12 17.42 2.81
C MET A 213 -14.16 18.87 2.32
N SER A 214 -14.89 19.73 3.03
CA SER A 214 -14.92 21.17 2.75
C SER A 214 -13.69 21.86 3.33
N THR A 215 -13.21 22.93 2.69
CA THR A 215 -12.14 23.81 3.20
C THR A 215 -12.50 24.48 4.52
N ASN A 216 -13.80 24.67 4.80
CA ASN A 216 -14.29 25.22 6.06
C ASN A 216 -14.45 24.16 7.16
N THR A 217 -14.08 22.89 6.90
CA THR A 217 -14.21 21.82 7.88
C THR A 217 -13.24 22.03 9.03
N ALA A 218 -13.81 22.21 10.21
CA ALA A 218 -13.10 22.38 11.46
C ALA A 218 -13.56 21.31 12.44
N LEU A 219 -12.74 20.28 12.64
CA LEU A 219 -13.02 19.23 13.64
C LEU A 219 -12.19 19.50 14.90
N ASP A 220 -12.84 19.46 16.05
CA ASP A 220 -12.26 19.48 17.39
C ASP A 220 -12.87 18.34 18.23
N ALA A 221 -12.68 18.32 19.55
CA ALA A 221 -13.19 17.22 20.37
C ALA A 221 -14.73 17.16 20.43
N ASP A 222 -15.43 18.28 20.17
CA ASP A 222 -16.88 18.42 20.21
C ASP A 222 -17.46 17.80 21.50
N GLU A 223 -16.92 18.19 22.67
CA GLU A 223 -17.21 17.56 23.97
C GLU A 223 -18.70 17.64 24.33
N ASP A 224 -19.34 18.75 23.95
CA ASP A 224 -20.78 19.01 24.12
C ASP A 224 -21.64 18.36 23.02
N GLY A 225 -21.02 17.82 21.98
CA GLY A 225 -21.69 17.16 20.87
C GLY A 225 -22.32 15.83 21.27
N GLU A 226 -23.41 15.49 20.59
CA GLU A 226 -24.08 14.20 20.77
C GLU A 226 -23.11 13.04 20.45
N ALA A 227 -22.99 12.09 21.38
CA ALA A 227 -22.14 10.92 21.23
C ALA A 227 -22.65 10.01 20.11
N VAL A 228 -21.72 9.41 19.38
CA VAL A 228 -22.02 8.45 18.30
C VAL A 228 -21.58 7.05 18.74
N ASP A 229 -22.30 6.01 18.30
CA ASP A 229 -21.93 4.64 18.58
C ASP A 229 -20.51 4.31 18.08
N HIS A 230 -19.68 3.76 18.96
CA HIS A 230 -18.28 3.46 18.66
C HIS A 230 -18.15 2.39 17.57
N LYS A 231 -19.04 1.41 17.56
CA LYS A 231 -18.98 0.29 16.62
C LYS A 231 -19.38 0.73 15.22
N GLU A 232 -20.43 1.55 15.10
CA GLU A 232 -20.83 2.23 13.86
C GLU A 232 -19.67 3.05 13.30
N PHE A 233 -19.15 4.00 14.10
CA PHE A 233 -18.11 4.93 13.65
C PHE A 233 -16.81 4.21 13.25
N ARG A 234 -16.33 3.27 14.08
CA ARG A 234 -15.14 2.46 13.76
C ARG A 234 -15.38 1.57 12.55
N GLY A 235 -16.61 1.07 12.37
CA GLY A 235 -17.02 0.34 11.18
C GLY A 235 -16.90 1.18 9.91
N MET A 236 -17.35 2.44 9.95
CA MET A 236 -17.23 3.39 8.83
C MET A 236 -15.76 3.70 8.51
N ILE A 237 -14.97 4.08 9.54
CA ILE A 237 -13.54 4.39 9.38
C ILE A 237 -12.77 3.20 8.84
N GLY A 238 -12.96 2.01 9.40
CA GLY A 238 -12.28 0.79 8.94
C GLY A 238 -12.60 0.45 7.48
N SER A 239 -13.87 0.63 7.07
CA SER A 239 -14.27 0.48 5.66
C SER A 239 -13.62 1.50 4.74
N LEU A 240 -13.51 2.76 5.16
CA LEU A 240 -12.85 3.79 4.35
C LEU A 240 -11.33 3.60 4.29
N LEU A 241 -10.68 3.21 5.39
CA LEU A 241 -9.25 2.89 5.42
C LEU A 241 -8.90 1.74 4.47
N TYR A 242 -9.77 0.74 4.34
CA TYR A 242 -9.58 -0.33 3.36
C TYR A 242 -9.68 0.17 1.91
N LEU A 243 -10.55 1.16 1.65
CA LEU A 243 -10.74 1.74 0.32
C LEU A 243 -9.61 2.70 -0.08
N THR A 244 -8.87 3.27 0.88
CA THR A 244 -7.77 4.18 0.53
C THR A 244 -6.64 3.49 -0.23
N ALA A 245 -6.62 2.15 -0.28
CA ALA A 245 -5.73 1.34 -1.11
C ALA A 245 -5.76 1.68 -2.61
N THR A 246 -6.89 2.15 -3.15
CA THR A 246 -7.00 2.70 -4.53
C THR A 246 -7.57 4.12 -4.58
N ARG A 247 -7.87 4.72 -3.43
CA ARG A 247 -8.48 6.05 -3.30
C ARG A 247 -7.61 6.96 -2.42
N PRO A 248 -6.41 7.34 -2.88
CA PRO A 248 -5.55 8.27 -2.14
C PRO A 248 -6.23 9.64 -1.95
N ASP A 249 -7.13 10.02 -2.86
CA ASP A 249 -7.88 11.26 -2.84
C ASP A 249 -8.80 11.44 -1.62
N ILE A 250 -9.14 10.36 -0.90
CA ILE A 250 -9.86 10.45 0.38
C ILE A 250 -8.96 10.30 1.61
N GLN A 251 -7.67 10.01 1.43
CA GLN A 251 -6.76 9.60 2.49
C GLN A 251 -6.71 10.62 3.64
N PHE A 252 -6.51 11.91 3.32
CA PHE A 252 -6.47 12.96 4.34
C PHE A 252 -7.75 13.02 5.16
N ALA A 253 -8.90 13.09 4.49
CA ALA A 253 -10.20 13.21 5.13
C ALA A 253 -10.49 12.02 6.07
N VAL A 254 -10.17 10.81 5.62
CA VAL A 254 -10.31 9.58 6.42
C VAL A 254 -9.38 9.61 7.64
N CYS A 255 -8.10 9.95 7.45
CA CYS A 255 -7.12 10.02 8.53
C CYS A 255 -7.46 11.10 9.56
N LEU A 256 -8.01 12.24 9.14
CA LEU A 256 -8.48 13.28 10.06
C LEU A 256 -9.66 12.78 10.90
N CYS A 257 -10.67 12.18 10.27
CA CYS A 257 -11.84 11.65 10.98
C CYS A 257 -11.48 10.49 11.93
N ALA A 258 -10.52 9.64 11.56
CA ALA A 258 -10.07 8.51 12.37
C ALA A 258 -9.49 8.92 13.74
N ARG A 259 -9.00 10.17 13.88
CA ARG A 259 -8.47 10.71 15.16
C ARG A 259 -9.51 10.68 16.28
N TYR A 260 -10.80 10.69 15.93
CA TYR A 260 -11.92 10.79 16.87
C TYR A 260 -12.57 9.45 17.21
N GLN A 261 -12.04 8.32 16.73
CA GLN A 261 -12.63 6.99 16.93
C GLN A 261 -12.70 6.51 18.40
N ALA A 262 -11.99 7.18 19.30
CA ALA A 262 -12.00 6.90 20.73
C ALA A 262 -13.23 7.49 21.43
N SER A 263 -13.75 8.62 20.93
CA SER A 263 -14.92 9.32 21.47
C SER A 263 -15.63 10.11 20.34
N PRO A 264 -16.29 9.43 19.39
CA PRO A 264 -16.87 10.08 18.22
C PRO A 264 -18.15 10.85 18.57
N ARG A 265 -18.41 11.90 17.80
CA ARG A 265 -19.52 12.86 17.98
C ARG A 265 -20.29 13.04 16.67
N THR A 266 -21.48 13.63 16.73
CA THR A 266 -22.31 13.84 15.55
C THR A 266 -21.59 14.67 14.47
N SER A 267 -20.79 15.68 14.84
CA SER A 267 -19.93 16.44 13.91
C SER A 267 -18.93 15.55 13.16
N HIS A 268 -18.24 14.65 13.88
CA HIS A 268 -17.33 13.66 13.32
C HIS A 268 -18.04 12.71 12.35
N ARG A 269 -19.19 12.17 12.75
CA ARG A 269 -19.98 11.29 11.88
C ARG A 269 -20.43 12.02 10.61
N GLN A 270 -20.80 13.29 10.72
CA GLN A 270 -21.19 14.09 9.56
C GLN A 270 -20.02 14.30 8.59
N ALA A 271 -18.80 14.53 9.10
CA ALA A 271 -17.60 14.60 8.26
C ALA A 271 -17.33 13.28 7.53
N VAL A 272 -17.48 12.14 8.21
CA VAL A 272 -17.36 10.81 7.57
C VAL A 272 -18.45 10.60 6.50
N LYS A 273 -19.69 11.04 6.77
CA LYS A 273 -20.78 10.99 5.77
C LYS A 273 -20.47 11.86 4.53
N CYS A 274 -19.76 12.98 4.67
CA CYS A 274 -19.30 13.76 3.51
C CYS A 274 -18.35 12.95 2.61
N ILE A 275 -17.45 12.15 3.18
CA ILE A 275 -16.57 11.26 2.41
C ILE A 275 -17.40 10.25 1.62
N PHE A 276 -18.40 9.61 2.25
CA PHE A 276 -19.30 8.70 1.54
C PHE A 276 -20.12 9.39 0.44
N ARG A 277 -20.57 10.63 0.64
CA ARG A 277 -21.27 11.43 -0.39
C ARG A 277 -20.36 11.71 -1.60
N TYR A 278 -19.06 11.91 -1.36
CA TYR A 278 -18.06 12.02 -2.41
C TYR A 278 -17.81 10.69 -3.15
N LEU A 279 -17.75 9.58 -2.42
CA LEU A 279 -17.65 8.24 -3.02
C LEU A 279 -18.88 7.89 -3.85
N LYS A 280 -20.08 8.33 -3.45
CA LYS A 280 -21.29 8.22 -4.27
C LYS A 280 -21.18 9.00 -5.58
N PHE A 281 -20.55 10.17 -5.56
CA PHE A 281 -20.30 10.96 -6.76
C PHE A 281 -19.21 10.34 -7.65
N THR A 282 -18.27 9.59 -7.07
CA THR A 282 -17.08 9.06 -7.73
C THR A 282 -16.89 7.54 -7.55
N PRO A 283 -17.91 6.69 -7.82
CA PRO A 283 -17.86 5.28 -7.47
C PRO A 283 -16.85 4.47 -8.29
N GLU A 284 -16.54 4.94 -9.50
CA GLU A 284 -15.68 4.26 -10.47
C GLU A 284 -14.23 4.78 -10.52
N LEU A 285 -13.84 5.71 -9.63
CA LEU A 285 -12.45 6.18 -9.61
C LEU A 285 -11.49 5.08 -9.12
N GLY A 286 -10.31 5.06 -9.72
CA GLY A 286 -9.20 4.17 -9.40
C GLY A 286 -7.88 4.72 -9.93
N LEU A 287 -6.81 3.97 -9.73
CA LEU A 287 -5.47 4.33 -10.16
C LEU A 287 -5.22 3.87 -11.59
N TRP A 288 -4.65 4.76 -12.40
CA TRP A 288 -4.21 4.46 -13.76
C TRP A 288 -2.69 4.26 -13.83
N TYR A 289 -2.26 3.11 -14.36
CA TYR A 289 -0.87 2.82 -14.65
C TYR A 289 -0.66 2.70 -16.16
N SER A 290 -0.05 3.72 -16.76
CA SER A 290 0.15 3.81 -18.21
C SER A 290 1.22 2.84 -18.72
N LEU A 291 0.98 2.20 -19.86
CA LEU A 291 1.97 1.42 -20.60
C LEU A 291 3.17 2.29 -21.04
N GLY A 292 2.91 3.56 -21.39
CA GLY A 292 3.94 4.52 -21.81
C GLY A 292 4.74 5.13 -20.66
N SER A 293 4.38 4.86 -19.40
CA SER A 293 5.07 5.45 -18.25
C SER A 293 6.54 5.05 -18.22
N SER A 294 7.41 6.02 -17.99
CA SER A 294 8.79 5.73 -17.56
C SER A 294 8.82 5.01 -16.20
N LEU A 295 9.98 4.50 -15.82
CA LEU A 295 10.22 3.91 -14.49
C LEU A 295 11.14 4.78 -13.62
N SER A 296 11.03 6.11 -13.78
CA SER A 296 11.75 7.08 -12.94
C SER A 296 11.13 7.18 -11.55
N LEU A 297 11.93 7.23 -10.49
CA LEU A 297 11.43 7.35 -9.12
C LEU A 297 11.48 8.80 -8.66
N ARG A 298 10.38 9.31 -8.07
CA ARG A 298 10.31 10.64 -7.44
C ARG A 298 9.34 10.64 -6.27
N GLY A 299 9.55 11.56 -5.33
CA GLY A 299 8.66 11.75 -4.18
C GLY A 299 8.30 13.21 -3.95
N PHE A 300 7.14 13.44 -3.37
CA PHE A 300 6.62 14.73 -2.95
C PHE A 300 6.35 14.69 -1.45
N SER A 301 6.63 15.78 -0.76
CA SER A 301 6.29 15.95 0.66
C SER A 301 5.75 17.34 0.92
N ASP A 302 4.74 17.41 1.77
CA ASP A 302 4.12 18.64 2.26
C ASP A 302 3.75 18.45 3.75
N ALA A 303 3.61 19.55 4.49
CA ALA A 303 3.06 19.54 5.83
C ALA A 303 2.16 20.73 6.12
N ASP A 304 1.02 20.49 6.76
CA ASP A 304 0.32 21.59 7.43
C ASP A 304 1.17 22.12 8.60
N HIS A 305 0.90 23.35 9.05
CA HIS A 305 1.50 23.88 10.27
C HIS A 305 0.46 24.01 11.38
N ALA A 306 0.65 23.23 12.46
CA ALA A 306 -0.21 23.22 13.63
C ALA A 306 -1.71 23.00 13.29
N GLY A 307 -1.99 22.16 12.29
CA GLY A 307 -3.34 21.95 11.78
C GLY A 307 -4.29 21.23 12.76
N CYS A 308 -3.77 20.43 13.70
CA CYS A 308 -4.62 19.80 14.71
C CYS A 308 -5.09 20.84 15.75
N ARG A 309 -6.41 21.02 15.87
CA ARG A 309 -6.99 21.99 16.82
C ARG A 309 -6.82 21.61 18.30
N ILE A 310 -6.62 20.34 18.59
CA ILE A 310 -6.53 19.81 19.96
C ILE A 310 -5.11 19.99 20.51
N ASP A 311 -4.11 19.45 19.81
CA ASP A 311 -2.73 19.39 20.31
C ASP A 311 -1.74 20.20 19.48
N ARG A 312 -2.22 20.97 18.48
CA ARG A 312 -1.41 21.81 17.60
C ARG A 312 -0.32 21.05 16.84
N LYS A 313 -0.45 19.73 16.71
CA LYS A 313 0.46 18.93 15.88
C LYS A 313 0.11 19.07 14.40
N SER A 314 1.15 19.06 13.59
CA SER A 314 1.03 19.13 12.13
C SER A 314 0.57 17.81 11.51
N THR A 315 0.07 17.86 10.28
CA THR A 315 -0.18 16.69 9.42
C THR A 315 0.86 16.64 8.31
N SER A 316 1.60 15.54 8.21
CA SER A 316 2.52 15.27 7.10
C SER A 316 1.83 14.49 6.00
N GLY A 317 2.01 14.96 4.76
CA GLY A 317 1.56 14.32 3.53
C GLY A 317 2.76 13.92 2.68
N THR A 318 2.71 12.73 2.09
CA THR A 318 3.75 12.29 1.14
C THR A 318 3.15 11.48 0.02
N CYS A 319 3.72 11.54 -1.18
CA CYS A 319 3.46 10.56 -2.23
C CYS A 319 4.70 10.26 -3.07
N GLN A 320 4.79 9.04 -3.58
CA GLN A 320 5.90 8.57 -4.40
C GLN A 320 5.38 7.94 -5.69
N LEU A 321 5.97 8.38 -6.80
CA LEU A 321 5.60 7.95 -8.14
C LEU A 321 6.74 7.16 -8.79
N LEU A 322 6.35 6.15 -9.56
CA LEU A 322 7.20 5.45 -10.51
C LEU A 322 6.76 5.87 -11.92
N GLY A 323 7.48 6.81 -12.52
CA GLY A 323 7.06 7.58 -13.69
C GLY A 323 5.81 8.40 -13.37
N THR A 324 4.72 8.11 -14.08
CA THR A 324 3.40 8.70 -13.84
C THR A 324 2.53 7.86 -12.89
N SER A 325 3.00 6.67 -12.50
CA SER A 325 2.22 5.76 -11.65
C SER A 325 2.41 6.06 -10.17
N LEU A 326 1.34 6.43 -9.48
CA LEU A 326 1.35 6.60 -8.02
C LEU A 326 1.38 5.23 -7.32
N VAL A 327 2.43 4.96 -6.55
CA VAL A 327 2.64 3.63 -5.94
C VAL A 327 2.72 3.65 -4.41
N SER A 328 2.93 4.82 -3.80
CA SER A 328 2.94 4.98 -2.34
C SER A 328 2.45 6.38 -1.95
N TRP A 329 1.71 6.48 -0.85
CA TRP A 329 1.23 7.74 -0.28
C TRP A 329 0.97 7.59 1.20
N SER A 330 0.97 8.71 1.93
CA SER A 330 0.60 8.75 3.34
C SER A 330 0.04 10.11 3.76
N SER A 331 -0.80 10.10 4.79
CA SER A 331 -1.26 11.28 5.53
C SER A 331 -1.29 10.91 7.00
N HIS A 332 -0.48 11.55 7.83
CA HIS A 332 -0.43 11.23 9.26
C HIS A 332 -0.16 12.45 10.13
N LYS A 333 -0.74 12.45 11.33
CA LYS A 333 -0.44 13.48 12.33
C LYS A 333 0.99 13.26 12.84
N GLN A 334 1.80 14.31 12.85
CA GLN A 334 3.15 14.28 13.39
C GLN A 334 3.13 13.92 14.88
N ALA A 335 4.19 13.24 15.34
CA ALA A 335 4.30 12.80 16.73
C ALA A 335 4.55 13.97 17.70
N SER A 336 5.33 14.96 17.27
CA SER A 336 5.70 16.17 17.99
C SER A 336 5.01 17.40 17.42
N VAL A 337 4.90 18.45 18.24
CA VAL A 337 4.48 19.78 17.78
C VAL A 337 5.68 20.45 17.11
N SER A 338 5.48 20.95 15.89
CA SER A 338 6.49 21.72 15.16
C SER A 338 6.42 23.19 15.58
N LEU A 339 7.56 23.83 15.78
CA LEU A 339 7.65 25.24 16.22
C LEU A 339 7.61 26.22 15.04
N SER A 340 7.71 25.72 13.81
CA SER A 340 7.62 26.51 12.58
C SER A 340 7.12 25.66 11.42
N THR A 341 6.61 26.32 10.36
CA THR A 341 6.28 25.64 9.09
C THR A 341 7.50 24.93 8.51
N THR A 342 8.67 25.56 8.55
CA THR A 342 9.93 24.94 8.09
C THR A 342 10.24 23.63 8.80
N GLU A 343 10.00 23.55 10.10
CA GLU A 343 10.19 22.33 10.87
C GLU A 343 9.20 21.23 10.47
N ALA A 344 7.91 21.58 10.34
CA ALA A 344 6.87 20.64 9.93
C ALA A 344 7.17 20.04 8.55
N GLU A 345 7.56 20.88 7.60
CA GLU A 345 7.97 20.50 6.25
C GLU A 345 9.20 19.59 6.25
N TYR A 346 10.19 19.93 7.06
CA TYR A 346 11.40 19.12 7.20
C TYR A 346 11.09 17.71 7.70
N ILE A 347 10.16 17.58 8.66
CA ILE A 347 9.70 16.28 9.17
C ILE A 347 9.01 15.46 8.06
N ALA A 348 8.16 16.10 7.25
CA ALA A 348 7.51 15.44 6.12
C ALA A 348 8.54 14.99 5.06
N ALA A 349 9.50 15.85 4.71
CA ALA A 349 10.58 15.54 3.78
C ALA A 349 11.45 14.37 4.28
N ALA A 350 11.81 14.34 5.57
CA ALA A 350 12.54 13.22 6.16
C ALA A 350 11.77 11.89 6.08
N SER A 351 10.45 11.92 6.32
CA SER A 351 9.59 10.74 6.15
C SER A 351 9.53 10.28 4.69
N CYS A 352 9.39 11.22 3.75
CA CYS A 352 9.37 10.92 2.31
C CYS A 352 10.72 10.33 1.85
N CYS A 353 11.84 10.88 2.32
CA CYS A 353 13.18 10.36 2.06
C CYS A 353 13.31 8.89 2.52
N SER A 354 12.88 8.56 3.74
CA SER A 354 12.91 7.18 4.23
C SER A 354 12.13 6.22 3.32
N GLN A 355 10.97 6.65 2.81
CA GLN A 355 10.16 5.85 1.89
C GLN A 355 10.83 5.69 0.53
N LEU A 356 11.43 6.76 -0.02
CA LEU A 356 12.19 6.70 -1.27
C LEU A 356 13.40 5.78 -1.20
N LEU A 357 14.12 5.74 -0.06
CA LEU A 357 15.23 4.81 0.13
C LEU A 357 14.77 3.35 0.15
N TRP A 358 13.66 3.05 0.84
CA TRP A 358 13.05 1.73 0.80
C TRP A 358 12.65 1.32 -0.63
N MET A 359 12.05 2.26 -1.39
CA MET A 359 11.67 2.02 -2.78
C MET A 359 12.90 1.84 -3.68
N LYS A 360 13.96 2.66 -3.52
CA LYS A 360 15.23 2.54 -4.26
C LYS A 360 15.82 1.15 -4.12
N ALA A 361 15.88 0.65 -2.89
CA ALA A 361 16.37 -0.69 -2.60
C ALA A 361 15.46 -1.78 -3.17
N THR A 362 14.14 -1.66 -3.01
CA THR A 362 13.16 -2.62 -3.55
C THR A 362 13.22 -2.68 -5.08
N LEU A 363 13.22 -1.54 -5.77
CA LEU A 363 13.30 -1.46 -7.23
C LEU A 363 14.66 -1.95 -7.77
N SER A 364 15.68 -2.01 -6.92
CA SER A 364 16.95 -2.64 -7.30
C SER A 364 16.80 -4.14 -7.59
N ASP A 365 15.87 -4.81 -6.90
CA ASP A 365 15.52 -6.21 -7.13
C ASP A 365 14.70 -6.41 -8.43
N PHE A 366 14.10 -5.32 -8.96
CA PHE A 366 13.47 -5.25 -10.29
C PHE A 366 14.48 -4.93 -11.42
N GLY A 367 15.77 -4.83 -11.10
CA GLY A 367 16.82 -4.48 -12.06
C GLY A 367 16.91 -2.98 -12.38
N LEU A 368 16.20 -2.12 -11.64
CA LEU A 368 16.29 -0.67 -11.80
C LEU A 368 17.41 -0.10 -10.93
N ARG A 369 18.06 0.95 -11.39
CA ARG A 369 19.10 1.65 -10.65
C ARG A 369 18.82 3.15 -10.74
N PHE A 370 18.92 3.81 -9.59
CA PHE A 370 18.66 5.24 -9.47
C PHE A 370 19.90 5.90 -8.88
N GLY A 371 20.29 7.04 -9.46
CA GLY A 371 21.26 7.94 -8.85
C GLY A 371 20.61 8.73 -7.70
N LYS A 372 20.66 10.06 -7.81
CA LYS A 372 19.94 10.98 -6.93
C LYS A 372 18.44 10.94 -7.26
N ILE A 373 17.62 10.64 -6.28
CA ILE A 373 16.16 10.59 -6.44
C ILE A 373 15.56 11.96 -6.11
N PRO A 374 14.80 12.59 -7.02
CA PRO A 374 14.13 13.86 -6.73
C PRO A 374 13.11 13.72 -5.58
N LEU A 375 13.28 14.54 -4.55
CA LEU A 375 12.33 14.78 -3.48
C LEU A 375 11.86 16.24 -3.58
N LEU A 376 10.61 16.41 -3.99
CA LEU A 376 9.99 17.71 -4.27
C LEU A 376 9.34 18.27 -3.01
N VAL A 377 9.75 19.49 -2.64
CA VAL A 377 9.28 20.23 -1.46
C VAL A 377 9.01 21.67 -1.89
N ASP A 378 7.94 22.29 -1.40
CA ASP A 378 7.62 23.69 -1.70
C ASP A 378 8.29 24.68 -0.72
N SER A 379 8.71 24.20 0.45
CA SER A 379 9.44 24.99 1.44
C SER A 379 10.92 25.18 1.08
N THR A 380 11.23 26.30 0.42
CA THR A 380 12.61 26.75 0.16
C THR A 380 13.46 26.85 1.44
N SER A 381 12.83 27.18 2.57
CA SER A 381 13.49 27.24 3.87
C SER A 381 13.89 25.83 4.36
N ALA A 382 13.01 24.84 4.23
CA ALA A 382 13.33 23.46 4.63
C ALA A 382 14.46 22.88 3.76
N ILE A 383 14.40 23.15 2.45
CA ILE A 383 15.48 22.80 1.50
C ILE A 383 16.80 23.45 1.93
N SER A 384 16.79 24.74 2.23
CA SER A 384 17.99 25.48 2.62
C SER A 384 18.61 24.95 3.91
N VAL A 385 17.79 24.54 4.88
CA VAL A 385 18.25 23.93 6.13
C VAL A 385 18.85 22.54 5.91
N ALA A 386 18.31 21.76 4.97
CA ALA A 386 18.89 20.48 4.62
C ALA A 386 20.25 20.65 3.93
N LYS A 387 20.37 21.60 3.00
CA LYS A 387 21.58 21.85 2.20
C LYS A 387 22.72 22.54 2.99
N ASN A 388 22.42 23.29 4.04
CA ASN A 388 23.41 24.09 4.77
C ASN A 388 23.61 23.64 6.24
N PRO A 389 24.83 23.22 6.63
CA PRO A 389 25.10 22.70 7.97
C PRO A 389 25.06 23.75 9.10
N VAL A 390 25.23 25.04 8.77
CA VAL A 390 25.35 26.14 9.75
C VAL A 390 24.01 26.53 10.41
N LEU A 391 22.87 26.18 9.80
CA LEU A 391 21.53 26.62 10.24
C LEU A 391 20.92 25.81 11.42
N HIS A 392 21.70 24.94 12.07
CA HIS A 392 21.19 23.94 13.03
C HIS A 392 21.02 24.43 14.48
N SER A 393 21.51 25.63 14.83
CA SER A 393 21.61 26.08 16.24
C SER A 393 20.29 26.26 17.01
N LYS A 394 19.11 26.09 16.38
CA LYS A 394 17.79 26.36 16.98
C LYS A 394 16.82 25.16 17.03
N THR A 395 17.25 23.92 16.74
CA THR A 395 16.29 22.84 16.39
C THR A 395 16.63 21.45 16.97
N LYS A 396 16.96 21.38 18.27
CA LYS A 396 17.41 20.16 18.95
C LYS A 396 16.36 19.04 19.09
N HIS A 397 15.08 19.36 19.03
CA HIS A 397 13.97 18.41 19.27
C HIS A 397 13.65 17.47 18.09
N ILE A 398 14.25 17.70 16.92
CA ILE A 398 14.16 16.80 15.75
C ILE A 398 15.54 16.50 15.14
N ASP A 399 16.60 16.61 15.94
CA ASP A 399 18.00 16.50 15.54
C ASP A 399 18.33 15.26 14.71
N VAL A 400 17.82 14.10 15.11
CA VAL A 400 18.00 12.83 14.36
C VAL A 400 17.42 12.92 12.95
N ARG A 401 16.25 13.57 12.77
CA ARG A 401 15.66 13.75 11.44
C ARG A 401 16.46 14.75 10.60
N PHE A 402 16.99 15.80 11.22
CA PHE A 402 17.91 16.74 10.57
C PHE A 402 19.13 16.06 10.01
N HIS A 403 19.81 15.27 10.83
CA HIS A 403 20.98 14.52 10.39
C HIS A 403 20.62 13.51 9.31
N PHE A 404 19.50 12.80 9.43
CA PHE A 404 19.06 11.81 8.45
C PHE A 404 18.84 12.40 7.05
N LEU A 405 18.00 13.43 6.92
CA LEU A 405 17.67 13.98 5.59
C LEU A 405 18.89 14.66 4.94
N ARG A 406 19.70 15.36 5.73
CA ARG A 406 20.94 15.99 5.26
C ARG A 406 21.97 14.95 4.81
N ASP A 407 22.22 13.92 5.60
CA ASP A 407 23.20 12.87 5.30
C ASP A 407 22.86 12.18 3.96
N HIS A 408 21.58 11.87 3.72
CA HIS A 408 21.16 11.28 2.44
C HIS A 408 21.18 12.26 1.26
N TYR A 409 21.03 13.57 1.51
CA TYR A 409 21.28 14.58 0.49
C TYR A 409 22.77 14.66 0.13
N GLU A 410 23.66 14.73 1.14
CA GLU A 410 25.12 14.83 0.96
C GLU A 410 25.71 13.57 0.31
N LYS A 411 25.21 12.38 0.65
CA LYS A 411 25.56 11.10 0.00
C LYS A 411 25.10 11.01 -1.45
N GLY A 412 24.19 11.88 -1.88
CA GLY A 412 23.58 11.83 -3.20
C GLY A 412 22.58 10.69 -3.37
N ASP A 413 21.92 10.28 -2.30
CA ASP A 413 20.78 9.35 -2.40
C ASP A 413 19.52 10.03 -2.91
N ILE A 414 19.31 11.27 -2.47
CA ILE A 414 18.20 12.14 -2.88
C ILE A 414 18.70 13.47 -3.43
N ASP A 415 17.87 14.15 -4.20
CA ASP A 415 18.03 15.56 -4.54
C ASP A 415 16.81 16.35 -4.09
N LEU A 416 17.04 17.41 -3.32
CA LEU A 416 15.98 18.28 -2.81
C LEU A 416 15.68 19.37 -3.83
N VAL A 417 14.51 19.27 -4.44
CA VAL A 417 14.05 20.12 -5.55
C VAL A 417 12.85 20.94 -5.09
N HIS A 418 12.88 22.24 -5.39
CA HIS A 418 11.74 23.09 -5.12
C HIS A 418 10.61 22.83 -6.12
N VAL A 419 9.37 22.72 -5.64
CA VAL A 419 8.16 22.68 -6.46
C VAL A 419 7.24 23.83 -6.07
N ALA A 420 6.59 24.46 -7.05
CA ALA A 420 5.58 25.48 -6.75
C ALA A 420 4.38 24.85 -6.04
N SER A 421 3.75 25.57 -5.10
CA SER A 421 2.64 25.03 -4.30
C SER A 421 1.45 24.58 -5.16
N GLU A 422 1.18 25.21 -6.31
CA GLU A 422 0.14 24.71 -7.24
C GLU A 422 0.41 23.30 -7.80
N ASN A 423 1.69 22.91 -7.86
CA ASN A 423 2.16 21.62 -8.40
C ASN A 423 2.58 20.65 -7.28
N GLN A 424 2.33 21.01 -6.01
CA GLN A 424 2.67 20.17 -4.87
C GLN A 424 1.62 19.06 -4.71
N LEU A 425 1.92 17.87 -5.25
CA LEU A 425 1.01 16.72 -5.19
C LEU A 425 0.72 16.26 -3.76
N ALA A 426 1.59 16.56 -2.80
CA ALA A 426 1.40 16.16 -1.42
C ALA A 426 0.34 16.98 -0.66
N ASP A 427 -0.08 18.15 -1.18
CA ASP A 427 -1.07 19.04 -0.56
C ASP A 427 -2.42 18.36 -0.28
N ILE A 428 -2.84 17.47 -1.19
CA ILE A 428 -4.09 16.71 -1.04
C ILE A 428 -4.08 15.78 0.18
N PHE A 429 -2.90 15.52 0.75
CA PHE A 429 -2.71 14.68 1.92
C PHE A 429 -2.56 15.46 3.24
N THR A 430 -2.52 16.79 3.22
CA THR A 430 -2.26 17.60 4.43
C THR A 430 -3.44 18.46 4.85
N LYS A 431 -4.31 18.85 3.91
CA LYS A 431 -5.42 19.77 4.17
C LYS A 431 -6.61 19.53 3.22
N PRO A 432 -7.83 19.97 3.58
CA PRO A 432 -8.92 20.01 2.63
C PRO A 432 -8.63 21.08 1.57
N LEU A 433 -8.97 20.78 0.30
CA LEU A 433 -8.70 21.64 -0.84
C LEU A 433 -9.99 22.14 -1.49
N GLU A 434 -9.89 23.29 -2.16
CA GLU A 434 -10.96 23.77 -3.03
C GLU A 434 -11.16 22.82 -4.21
N PHE A 435 -12.37 22.79 -4.76
CA PHE A 435 -12.76 21.82 -5.78
C PHE A 435 -11.80 21.78 -6.99
N GLY A 436 -11.41 22.95 -7.52
CA GLY A 436 -10.52 23.03 -8.68
C GLY A 436 -9.15 22.39 -8.40
N THR A 437 -8.49 22.81 -7.33
CA THR A 437 -7.20 22.25 -6.90
C THR A 437 -7.29 20.77 -6.55
N PHE A 438 -8.35 20.37 -5.84
CA PHE A 438 -8.57 18.96 -5.49
C PHE A 438 -8.67 18.07 -6.72
N VAL A 439 -9.47 18.47 -7.71
CA VAL A 439 -9.64 17.69 -8.95
C VAL A 439 -8.35 17.65 -9.77
N HIS A 440 -7.63 18.77 -9.85
CA HIS A 440 -6.35 18.84 -10.54
C HIS A 440 -5.32 17.88 -9.91
N LEU A 441 -5.03 18.01 -8.61
CA LEU A 441 -4.06 17.15 -7.93
C LEU A 441 -4.48 15.69 -7.95
N ARG A 442 -5.77 15.38 -7.82
CA ARG A 442 -6.30 14.01 -7.97
C ARG A 442 -5.99 13.44 -9.36
N GLY A 443 -6.13 14.24 -10.41
CA GLY A 443 -5.79 13.87 -11.78
C GLY A 443 -4.28 13.60 -11.96
N GLU A 444 -3.43 14.49 -11.44
CA GLU A 444 -1.97 14.34 -11.46
C GLU A 444 -1.48 13.11 -10.67
N LEU A 445 -2.23 12.71 -9.64
CA LEU A 445 -2.00 11.45 -8.90
C LEU A 445 -2.43 10.19 -9.66
N GLY A 446 -3.01 10.33 -10.86
CA GLY A 446 -3.52 9.23 -11.66
C GLY A 446 -4.81 8.61 -11.13
N VAL A 447 -5.57 9.33 -10.28
CA VAL A 447 -6.87 8.87 -9.80
C VAL A 447 -7.96 9.31 -10.79
N LEU A 448 -8.25 8.43 -11.72
CA LEU A 448 -9.08 8.69 -12.89
C LEU A 448 -10.27 7.72 -12.94
N GLN A 449 -11.21 8.01 -13.84
CA GLN A 449 -12.28 7.08 -14.18
C GLN A 449 -11.80 6.17 -15.32
N ASP A 450 -12.21 4.90 -15.31
CA ASP A 450 -11.91 3.91 -16.35
C ASP A 450 -12.33 4.44 -17.74
N GLU A 451 -11.40 4.46 -18.72
CA GLU A 451 -11.59 5.14 -20.00
C GLU A 451 -12.62 4.41 -20.89
N GLY A 452 -13.81 5.03 -20.97
CA GLY A 452 -14.59 5.20 -22.19
C GLY A 452 -14.84 6.69 -22.50
N VAL A 453 -14.14 7.61 -21.82
CA VAL A 453 -14.25 9.06 -22.00
C VAL A 453 -12.85 9.65 -22.11
N ASP A 454 -12.67 10.46 -23.15
CA ASP A 454 -11.44 11.03 -23.68
C ASP A 454 -10.66 11.86 -22.64
N ASN A 455 -9.55 11.34 -22.09
CA ASN A 455 -8.62 12.06 -21.21
C ASN A 455 -7.55 12.86 -22.00
N ALA A 456 -7.85 13.29 -23.22
CA ALA A 456 -6.94 14.07 -24.07
C ALA A 456 -6.39 15.35 -23.40
N LEU A 457 -7.06 15.86 -22.35
CA LEU A 457 -6.61 17.02 -21.58
C LEU A 457 -5.54 16.70 -20.51
N ILE A 458 -5.38 15.46 -20.07
CA ILE A 458 -4.42 15.08 -19.01
C ILE A 458 -3.16 14.42 -19.60
N LYS A 459 -3.28 13.70 -20.72
CA LYS A 459 -2.17 12.95 -21.32
C LYS A 459 -1.10 13.81 -22.01
N GLY A 460 -1.46 15.01 -22.52
CA GLY A 460 -0.55 15.86 -23.31
C GLY A 460 0.30 16.88 -22.52
N GLU A 461 -0.17 17.32 -21.34
CA GLU A 461 0.51 18.36 -20.55
C GLU A 461 1.50 17.78 -19.53
N ILE A 462 1.24 16.58 -18.98
CA ILE A 462 2.10 15.95 -17.97
C ILE A 462 3.45 15.53 -18.57
N GLU A 463 3.53 14.96 -19.77
CA GLU A 463 4.85 14.60 -20.32
C GLU A 463 5.64 15.82 -20.80
N SER A 464 5.01 16.87 -21.34
CA SER A 464 5.72 18.01 -21.92
C SER A 464 6.27 19.00 -20.87
N GLN A 465 5.56 19.22 -19.76
CA GLN A 465 6.06 20.09 -18.68
C GLN A 465 7.19 19.45 -17.88
N TRP A 466 7.18 18.12 -17.70
CA TRP A 466 8.17 17.43 -16.87
C TRP A 466 9.41 16.95 -17.64
N THR A 467 9.31 16.64 -18.94
CA THR A 467 10.49 16.36 -19.78
C THR A 467 11.38 17.60 -19.94
N GLY A 468 10.79 18.80 -20.02
CA GLY A 468 11.53 20.07 -20.04
C GLY A 468 12.32 20.36 -18.76
N LEU A 469 11.77 19.99 -17.59
CA LEU A 469 12.45 20.18 -16.30
C LEU A 469 13.59 19.17 -16.08
N ILE A 470 13.47 17.94 -16.60
CA ILE A 470 14.51 16.91 -16.52
C ILE A 470 15.66 17.21 -17.51
N ALA A 471 15.36 17.76 -18.69
CA ALA A 471 16.38 18.15 -19.67
C ALA A 471 17.28 19.32 -19.22
N LEU A 472 16.87 20.06 -18.17
CA LEU A 472 17.67 21.10 -17.53
C LEU A 472 18.53 20.58 -16.35
N LEU A 473 18.40 19.31 -15.97
CA LEU A 473 19.05 18.69 -14.81
C LEU A 473 19.97 17.50 -15.16
N VAL A 474 20.25 17.29 -16.46
CA VAL A 474 21.38 16.49 -16.97
C VAL A 474 22.38 17.45 -17.58
#